data_AF-A0A520G1H4-F1
#
_entry.id   AF-A0A520G1H4-F1
#
_cell.length_a   1.000
_cell.length_b   1.000
_cell.length_c   1.000
_cell.angle_alpha   90.00
_cell.angle_beta   90.00
_cell.angle_gamma   90.00
#
_symmetry.space_group_name_H-M   'P 1'
#
loop_
_entity.id
_entity.type
_entity.pdbx_description
1 polymer ?
#
loop_
_entity_poly.entity_id
_entity_poly.type
_entity_poly.pdbx_seq_one_letter_code
_entity_poly.pdbx_strand_id
1 'polypeptide(L)'
;MPPERQVWQRFMEDAHARASQDAGLALRGTLTRLTGLVLEAAGLRVPVGSQCLVRMGNQAPVLAEVVGFSDQRAYLMPAGDV
;
A
#
# COMPACT_ATOMS: atom_id res chain seq x y z
N MET A 1 18.96 14.73 -32.42
CA MET A 1 19.31 14.08 -31.13
C MET A 1 19.11 12.59 -31.28
N PRO A 2 19.96 11.73 -30.69
CA PRO A 2 19.75 10.29 -30.76
C PRO A 2 18.43 9.93 -30.06
N PRO A 3 17.62 9.01 -30.63
CA PRO A 3 16.26 8.71 -30.16
C PRO A 3 16.21 8.23 -28.70
N GLU A 4 17.27 7.55 -28.25
CA GLU A 4 17.45 7.10 -26.86
C GLU A 4 17.42 8.26 -25.84
N ARG A 5 18.01 9.42 -26.18
CA ARG A 5 18.07 10.58 -25.26
C ARG A 5 16.69 11.16 -25.02
N GLN A 6 15.84 11.20 -26.06
CA GLN A 6 14.49 11.73 -25.95
C GLN A 6 13.57 10.81 -25.13
N VAL A 7 13.76 9.49 -25.23
CA VAL A 7 13.05 8.51 -24.39
C VAL A 7 13.41 8.70 -22.92
N TRP A 8 14.69 8.81 -22.60
CA TRP A 8 15.15 9.03 -21.22
C TRP A 8 14.70 10.37 -20.66
N GLN A 9 14.71 11.44 -21.46
CA GLN A 9 14.20 12.74 -21.02
C GLN A 9 12.73 12.67 -20.61
N ARG A 10 11.86 12.09 -21.46
CA ARG A 10 10.44 11.90 -21.14
C ARG A 10 10.24 11.05 -19.89
N PHE A 11 10.97 9.94 -19.77
CA PHE A 11 10.91 9.09 -18.58
C PHE A 11 11.25 9.87 -17.30
N MET A 12 12.32 10.67 -17.34
CA MET A 12 12.76 11.46 -16.18
C MET A 12 11.79 12.61 -15.85
N GLU A 13 11.23 13.27 -16.87
CA GLU A 13 10.18 14.28 -16.71
C GLU A 13 8.95 13.68 -16.03
N ASP A 14 8.45 12.53 -16.51
CA ASP A 14 7.31 11.82 -15.92
C ASP A 14 7.59 11.37 -14.47
N ALA A 15 8.80 10.85 -14.22
CA ALA A 15 9.21 10.43 -12.88
C ALA A 15 9.29 11.62 -11.91
N HIS A 16 9.86 12.74 -12.35
CA HIS A 16 9.93 13.96 -11.55
C HIS A 16 8.55 14.56 -11.29
N ALA A 17 7.67 14.58 -12.29
CA ALA A 17 6.29 15.02 -12.13
C ALA A 17 5.54 14.18 -11.08
N ARG A 18 5.70 12.85 -11.08
CA ARG A 18 5.11 11.97 -10.06
C ARG A 18 5.73 12.19 -8.67
N ALA A 19 7.04 12.32 -8.58
CA ALA A 19 7.75 12.46 -7.29
C ALA A 19 7.52 13.82 -6.62
N SER A 20 7.19 14.86 -7.40
CA SER A 20 6.89 16.21 -6.88
C SER A 20 5.44 16.39 -6.43
N GLN A 21 4.57 15.40 -6.68
CA GLN A 21 3.21 15.41 -6.15
C GLN A 21 3.23 15.18 -4.64
N ASP A 22 2.35 15.90 -3.92
CA ASP A 22 2.14 15.67 -2.50
C ASP A 22 1.48 14.29 -2.29
N ALA A 23 2.23 13.36 -1.70
CA ALA A 23 1.76 12.01 -1.39
C ALA A 23 0.88 11.97 -0.13
N GLY A 24 0.68 13.12 0.55
CA GLY A 24 -0.05 13.22 1.79
C GLY A 24 0.67 12.55 2.97
N LEU A 25 -0.04 12.48 4.10
CA LEU A 25 0.46 11.78 5.28
C LEU A 25 0.31 10.27 5.13
N ALA A 26 1.33 9.53 5.59
CA ALA A 26 1.26 8.08 5.65
C ALA A 26 0.08 7.63 6.53
N LEU A 27 -0.91 6.98 5.90
CA LEU A 27 -2.05 6.40 6.60
C LEU A 27 -1.63 5.10 7.30
N ARG A 28 -2.07 4.91 8.53
CA ARG A 28 -1.73 3.75 9.36
C ARG A 28 -2.94 3.29 10.16
N GLY A 29 -2.97 2.01 10.46
CA GLY A 29 -3.88 1.42 11.42
C GLY A 29 -3.19 0.33 12.23
N THR A 30 -3.97 -0.32 13.06
CA THR A 30 -3.50 -1.38 13.96
C THR A 30 -4.31 -2.63 13.73
N LEU A 31 -3.65 -3.77 13.56
CA LEU A 31 -4.32 -5.06 13.55
C LEU A 31 -4.99 -5.31 14.89
N THR A 32 -6.29 -5.55 14.88
CA THR A 32 -7.09 -5.81 16.08
C THR A 32 -7.50 -7.26 16.20
N ARG A 33 -7.55 -8.00 15.09
CA ARG A 33 -7.95 -9.41 15.09
C ARG A 33 -7.33 -10.15 13.92
N LEU A 34 -7.00 -11.41 14.16
CA LEU A 34 -6.58 -12.38 13.14
C LEU A 34 -7.54 -13.57 13.21
N THR A 35 -8.20 -13.87 12.09
CA THR A 35 -9.16 -14.97 11.97
C THR A 35 -8.90 -15.73 10.68
N GLY A 36 -8.09 -16.79 10.77
CA GLY A 36 -7.67 -17.55 9.59
C GLY A 36 -6.81 -16.68 8.66
N LEU A 37 -7.24 -16.56 7.40
CA LEU A 37 -6.53 -15.80 6.36
C LEU A 37 -6.88 -14.31 6.33
N VAL A 38 -7.95 -13.89 7.02
CA VAL A 38 -8.41 -12.50 7.01
C VAL A 38 -7.94 -11.79 8.28
N LEU A 39 -7.34 -10.62 8.10
CA LEU A 39 -6.90 -9.73 9.15
C LEU A 39 -7.90 -8.58 9.31
N GLU A 40 -8.09 -8.12 10.53
CA GLU A 40 -8.96 -6.98 10.85
C GLU A 40 -8.12 -5.85 11.42
N ALA A 41 -8.28 -4.64 10.90
CA ALA A 41 -7.52 -3.47 11.31
C ALA A 41 -8.43 -2.29 11.69
N ALA A 42 -8.11 -1.61 12.77
CA ALA A 42 -8.74 -0.36 13.16
C ALA A 42 -7.86 0.84 12.76
N GLY A 43 -8.49 1.98 12.48
CA GLY A 43 -7.79 3.24 12.18
C GLY A 43 -7.24 3.35 10.75
N LEU A 44 -7.31 2.29 9.95
CA LEU A 44 -6.90 2.31 8.54
C LEU A 44 -8.10 2.66 7.65
N ARG A 45 -8.07 3.82 7.01
CA ARG A 45 -9.09 4.28 6.05
C ARG A 45 -8.46 4.57 4.70
N VAL A 46 -8.52 3.59 3.81
CA VAL A 46 -8.02 3.66 2.43
C VAL A 46 -9.02 2.97 1.50
N PRO A 47 -8.99 3.21 0.18
CA PRO A 47 -9.87 2.50 -0.75
C PRO A 47 -9.70 0.97 -0.70
N VAL A 48 -10.78 0.22 -0.96
CA VAL A 48 -10.70 -1.22 -1.26
C VAL A 48 -9.75 -1.44 -2.46
N GLY A 49 -8.92 -2.47 -2.40
CA GLY A 49 -7.84 -2.71 -3.37
C GLY A 49 -6.52 -2.02 -3.03
N SER A 50 -6.49 -1.17 -2.00
CA SER A 50 -5.25 -0.56 -1.55
C SER A 50 -4.33 -1.61 -0.96
N GLN A 51 -3.07 -1.62 -1.41
CA GLN A 51 -2.01 -2.40 -0.81
C GLN A 51 -1.50 -1.71 0.46
N CYS A 52 -1.25 -2.50 1.49
CA CYS A 52 -0.71 -2.06 2.76
C CYS A 52 0.35 -3.04 3.27
N LEU A 53 1.22 -2.56 4.15
CA LEU A 53 2.25 -3.36 4.78
C LEU A 53 1.87 -3.64 6.23
N VAL A 54 1.68 -4.93 6.54
CA VAL A 54 1.51 -5.41 7.90
C VAL A 54 2.90 -5.59 8.51
N ARG A 55 3.18 -4.88 9.61
CA ARG A 55 4.46 -4.93 10.32
C ARG A 55 4.32 -5.70 11.62
N MET A 56 5.22 -6.65 11.85
CA MET A 56 5.25 -7.48 13.06
C MET A 56 6.63 -7.42 13.70
N GLY A 57 6.82 -6.52 14.66
CA GLY A 57 8.09 -6.36 15.38
C GLY A 57 9.30 -6.32 14.44
N ASN A 58 10.20 -7.29 14.61
CA ASN A 58 11.45 -7.40 13.84
C ASN A 58 11.36 -8.32 12.61
N GLN A 59 10.15 -8.75 12.22
CA GLN A 59 9.94 -9.60 11.05
C GLN A 59 9.80 -8.78 9.76
N ALA A 60 10.03 -9.43 8.61
CA ALA A 60 9.77 -8.83 7.32
C ALA A 60 8.28 -8.42 7.21
N PRO A 61 7.98 -7.22 6.69
CA PRO A 61 6.60 -6.81 6.48
C PRO A 61 5.89 -7.73 5.49
N VAL A 62 4.63 -8.03 5.78
CA VAL A 62 3.77 -8.80 4.88
C VAL A 62 2.93 -7.82 4.06
N LEU A 63 2.91 -8.01 2.75
CA LEU A 63 2.01 -7.26 1.87
C LEU A 63 0.58 -7.76 2.08
N ALA A 64 -0.37 -6.86 2.20
CA ALA A 64 -1.78 -7.20 2.30
C ALA A 64 -2.63 -6.21 1.51
N GLU A 65 -3.81 -6.64 1.11
CA GLU A 65 -4.78 -5.84 0.37
C GLU A 65 -6.03 -5.60 1.21
N VAL A 66 -6.56 -4.39 1.17
CA VAL A 66 -7.85 -4.07 1.79
C VAL A 66 -8.96 -4.66 0.93
N VAL A 67 -9.62 -5.69 1.44
CA VAL A 67 -10.68 -6.42 0.73
C VAL A 67 -12.09 -5.94 1.10
N GLY A 68 -12.23 -5.16 2.17
CA GLY A 68 -13.53 -4.63 2.57
C GLY A 68 -13.50 -3.92 3.92
N PHE A 69 -14.68 -3.49 4.35
CA PHE A 69 -14.90 -2.78 5.60
C PHE A 69 -16.20 -3.25 6.26
N SER A 70 -16.21 -3.27 7.59
CA SER A 70 -17.43 -3.37 8.40
C SER A 70 -17.25 -2.48 9.63
N ASP A 71 -18.30 -1.75 9.98
CA ASP A 71 -18.30 -0.77 11.06
C ASP A 71 -17.13 0.24 10.94
N GLN A 72 -16.16 0.14 11.85
CA GLN A 72 -14.99 1.01 11.93
C GLN A 72 -13.69 0.25 11.62
N ARG A 73 -13.80 -0.89 10.93
CA ARG A 73 -12.69 -1.82 10.71
C ARG A 73 -12.49 -2.12 9.24
N ALA A 74 -11.23 -2.14 8.84
CA ALA A 74 -10.78 -2.64 7.55
C ALA A 74 -10.52 -4.14 7.65
N TYR A 75 -10.88 -4.88 6.61
CA TYR A 75 -10.52 -6.28 6.44
C TYR A 75 -9.42 -6.38 5.40
N LEU A 76 -8.36 -7.10 5.73
CA LEU A 76 -7.17 -7.24 4.91
C LEU A 76 -6.93 -8.71 4.57
N MET A 77 -6.44 -8.96 3.35
CA MET A 77 -5.97 -10.27 2.90
C MET A 77 -4.47 -10.20 2.61
N PRO A 78 -3.63 -11.06 3.21
CA PRO A 78 -2.22 -11.15 2.85
C PRO A 78 -2.04 -11.48 1.36
N ALA A 79 -1.08 -10.82 0.71
CA ALA A 79 -0.66 -11.08 -0.66
C ALA A 79 0.60 -11.96 -0.61
N GLY A 80 0.41 -13.27 -0.79
CA GLY A 80 1.46 -14.28 -0.77
C GLY A 80 1.03 -15.55 -0.02
N ASP A 81 1.70 -16.67 -0.28
CA ASP A 81 1.58 -17.86 0.56
C ASP A 81 2.20 -17.55 1.94
N VAL A 82 1.49 -17.91 3.01
CA VAL A 82 1.98 -17.84 4.41
C VAL A 82 2.95 -18.99 4.67
#